data_AF-A0A9D4SY66-F1
#
_entry.id   AF-A0A9D4SY66-F1
#
_cell.length_a   1.000
_cell.length_b   1.000
_cell.length_c   1.000
_cell.angle_alpha   90.00
_cell.angle_beta   90.00
_cell.angle_gamma   90.00
#
_symmetry.space_group_name_H-M   'P 1'
#
loop_
_entity.id
_entity.type
_entity.pdbx_description
1 polymer ?
#
loop_
_entity_poly.entity_id
_entity_poly.type
_entity_poly.pdbx_seq_one_letter_code
_entity_poly.pdbx_strand_id
1 'polypeptide(L)'
;MADCLLGLEEFVALHEQYSTAVGGILKWMYDQELLSEESIVRWFQEHSLGTPGPAGLVRKAAAKFVQWLQEAEEESDESEEESD
;
A
#
# COMPACT_ATOMS: atom_id res chain seq x y z
N MET A 1 13.22 -6.17 -4.33
CA MET A 1 12.00 -5.33 -4.28
C MET A 1 11.46 -5.22 -2.86
N ALA A 2 11.41 -6.31 -2.07
CA ALA A 2 11.11 -6.21 -0.63
C ALA A 2 12.03 -5.20 0.11
N ASP A 3 13.27 -5.03 -0.35
CA ASP A 3 14.26 -4.14 0.26
C ASP A 3 13.84 -2.65 0.28
N CYS A 4 13.10 -2.15 -0.72
CA CYS A 4 12.68 -0.74 -0.72
C CYS A 4 11.47 -0.48 0.17
N LEU A 5 10.59 -1.47 0.32
CA LEU A 5 9.46 -1.41 1.26
C LEU A 5 9.96 -1.45 2.71
N LEU A 6 10.95 -2.32 2.99
CA LEU A 6 11.64 -2.32 4.27
C LEU A 6 12.39 -1.01 4.53
N GLY A 7 13.10 -0.49 3.52
CA GLY A 7 13.77 0.81 3.62
C GLY A 7 12.80 1.97 3.91
N LEU A 8 11.57 1.91 3.41
CA LEU A 8 10.53 2.89 3.72
C LEU A 8 10.06 2.77 5.19
N GLU A 9 9.99 1.56 5.74
CA GLU A 9 9.74 1.34 7.16
C GLU A 9 10.85 1.87 8.04
N GLU A 10 12.11 1.57 7.71
CA GLU A 10 13.28 2.07 8.42
C GLU A 10 13.37 3.60 8.36
N PHE A 11 13.06 4.19 7.20
CA PHE A 11 13.00 5.65 7.05
C PHE A 11 11.95 6.26 7.99
N VAL A 12 10.75 5.69 8.06
CA VAL A 12 9.71 6.17 8.98
C VAL A 12 10.09 5.90 10.44
N ALA A 13 10.82 4.82 10.73
CA ALA A 13 11.33 4.55 12.08
C ALA A 13 12.27 5.65 12.59
N LEU A 14 13.04 6.26 11.69
CA LEU A 14 13.94 7.36 12.00
C LEU A 14 13.26 8.74 11.91
N HIS A 15 12.19 8.84 11.13
CA HIS A 15 11.55 10.10 10.77
C HIS A 15 10.01 9.98 10.74
N GLU A 16 9.40 9.67 11.88
CA GLU A 16 7.95 9.42 12.00
C GLU A 16 7.06 10.55 11.43
N GLN A 17 7.55 11.81 11.45
CA GLN A 17 6.84 12.96 10.89
C GLN A 17 6.52 12.84 9.40
N TYR A 18 7.24 11.99 8.66
CA TYR A 18 7.01 11.74 7.24
C TYR A 18 6.13 10.52 6.96
N SER A 19 5.63 9.83 7.99
CA SER A 19 4.74 8.67 7.83
C SER A 19 3.54 8.95 6.92
N THR A 20 2.95 10.14 6.98
CA THR A 20 1.81 10.54 6.13
C THR A 20 2.13 10.57 4.62
N ALA A 21 3.40 10.67 4.24
CA ALA A 21 3.83 10.67 2.84
C ALA A 21 3.90 9.26 2.23
N VAL A 22 3.92 8.20 3.06
CA VAL A 22 4.08 6.80 2.64
C VAL A 22 3.10 6.42 1.54
N GLY A 23 1.80 6.70 1.71
CA GLY A 23 0.79 6.34 0.70
C GLY A 23 1.06 7.00 -0.66
N GLY A 24 1.50 8.26 -0.66
CA GLY A 24 1.87 8.97 -1.89
C GLY A 24 3.14 8.43 -2.54
N ILE A 25 4.14 8.05 -1.74
CA ILE A 25 5.37 7.42 -2.22
C ILE A 25 5.07 6.06 -2.85
N LEU A 26 4.26 5.23 -2.18
CA LEU A 26 3.86 3.92 -2.69
C LEU A 26 3.10 4.04 -4.01
N LYS A 27 2.16 4.99 -4.09
CA LYS A 27 1.47 5.29 -5.35
C LYS A 27 2.44 5.69 -6.45
N TRP A 28 3.36 6.60 -6.18
CA TRP A 28 4.35 7.01 -7.17
C TRP A 28 5.23 5.83 -7.63
N MET A 29 5.68 4.97 -6.71
CA MET A 29 6.48 3.78 -7.07
C MET A 29 5.68 2.78 -7.90
N TYR A 30 4.40 2.60 -7.60
CA TYR A 30 3.48 1.78 -8.39
C TYR A 30 3.27 2.37 -9.79
N ASP A 31 2.95 3.66 -9.90
CA ASP A 31 2.73 4.38 -11.18
C ASP A 31 3.99 4.38 -12.07
N GLN A 32 5.18 4.19 -11.49
CA GLN A 32 6.47 4.08 -12.20
C GLN A 32 6.89 2.61 -12.46
N GLU A 33 6.01 1.64 -12.21
CA GLU A 33 6.28 0.21 -12.38
C GLU A 33 7.49 -0.30 -11.56
N LEU A 34 7.85 0.40 -10.46
CA LEU A 34 8.94 -0.01 -9.56
C LEU A 34 8.49 -1.07 -8.55
N LEU A 35 7.19 -1.08 -8.23
CA LEU A 35 6.56 -2.02 -7.33
C LEU A 35 5.28 -2.55 -7.96
N SER A 36 5.12 -3.87 -7.97
CA SER A 36 3.84 -4.49 -8.34
C SER A 36 2.83 -4.38 -7.21
N GLU A 37 1.55 -4.41 -7.57
CA GLU A 37 0.44 -4.53 -6.61
C GLU A 37 0.65 -5.71 -5.66
N GLU A 38 0.92 -6.90 -6.20
CA GLU A 38 1.18 -8.10 -5.40
C GLU A 38 2.27 -7.85 -4.33
N SER A 39 3.35 -7.17 -4.69
CA SER A 39 4.44 -6.87 -3.75
C SER A 39 3.98 -5.94 -2.63
N ILE A 40 3.19 -4.91 -2.96
CA ILE A 40 2.67 -3.94 -2.00
C ILE A 40 1.63 -4.58 -1.08
N VAL A 41 0.67 -5.33 -1.64
CA VAL A 41 -0.39 -6.00 -0.89
C VAL A 41 0.20 -7.06 0.04
N ARG A 42 1.12 -7.89 -0.45
CA ARG A 42 1.80 -8.91 0.37
C ARG A 42 2.54 -8.26 1.55
N TRP A 43 3.36 -7.25 1.28
CA TRP A 43 4.08 -6.51 2.32
C TRP A 43 3.12 -5.87 3.32
N PHE A 44 2.02 -5.30 2.85
CA PHE A 44 1.01 -4.69 3.73
C PHE A 44 0.45 -5.72 4.72
N GLN A 45 0.16 -6.94 4.26
CA GLN A 45 -0.42 -8.02 5.07
C GLN A 45 0.55 -8.65 6.09
N GLU A 46 1.87 -8.43 5.99
CA GLU A 46 2.86 -8.94 6.96
C GLU A 46 2.66 -8.38 8.37
N HIS A 47 1.99 -7.23 8.49
CA HIS A 47 1.73 -6.57 9.77
C HIS A 47 0.30 -6.03 9.86
N SER A 48 -0.31 -6.18 11.04
CA SER A 48 -1.60 -5.55 11.31
C SER A 48 -1.48 -4.03 11.46
N LEU A 49 -2.59 -3.31 11.26
CA LEU A 49 -2.68 -1.88 11.59
C LEU A 49 -2.46 -1.61 13.10
N GLY A 50 -2.66 -2.62 13.96
CA GLY A 50 -2.44 -2.52 15.40
C GLY A 50 -0.99 -2.74 15.83
N THR A 51 -0.09 -3.08 14.90
CA THR A 51 1.33 -3.32 15.20
C THR A 51 1.94 -2.06 15.83
N PRO A 52 2.62 -2.17 16.99
CA PRO A 52 3.27 -1.01 17.61
C PRO A 52 4.43 -0.46 16.76
N GLY A 53 4.71 0.83 16.92
CA GLY A 53 5.88 1.46 16.31
C GLY A 53 5.78 1.70 14.80
N PRO A 54 6.93 1.83 14.11
CA PRO A 54 7.00 2.27 12.72
C PRO A 54 6.25 1.37 11.74
N ALA A 55 6.29 0.05 11.94
CA ALA A 55 5.57 -0.90 11.10
C ALA A 55 4.07 -0.59 11.05
N GLY A 56 3.41 -0.42 12.20
CA GLY A 56 1.98 -0.07 12.20
C GLY A 56 1.68 1.35 11.73
N LEU A 57 2.57 2.31 11.97
CA LEU A 57 2.44 3.67 11.45
C LEU A 57 2.44 3.67 9.91
N VAL A 58 3.37 2.94 9.31
CA VAL A 58 3.50 2.79 7.86
C VAL A 58 2.28 2.07 7.27
N ARG A 59 1.79 1.00 7.91
CA ARG A 59 0.55 0.33 7.46
C ARG A 59 -0.65 1.27 7.52
N LYS A 60 -0.84 2.04 8.61
CA LYS A 60 -1.94 3.02 8.69
C LYS A 60 -1.85 4.07 7.58
N ALA A 61 -0.65 4.54 7.26
CA ALA A 61 -0.45 5.52 6.20
C ALA A 61 -0.65 4.94 4.79
N ALA A 62 -0.36 3.65 4.60
CA ALA A 62 -0.55 2.95 3.33
C ALA A 62 -2.00 2.46 3.13
N ALA A 63 -2.81 2.33 4.18
CA ALA A 63 -4.09 1.63 4.16
C ALA A 63 -5.05 2.10 3.05
N LYS A 64 -5.22 3.41 2.87
CA LYS A 64 -6.09 3.94 1.80
C LYS A 64 -5.60 3.60 0.40
N PHE A 65 -4.28 3.58 0.20
CA PHE A 65 -3.69 3.25 -1.09
C PHE A 65 -3.80 1.76 -1.39
N VAL A 66 -3.57 0.90 -0.40
CA VAL A 66 -3.76 -0.55 -0.54
C VAL A 66 -5.21 -0.90 -0.79
N GLN A 67 -6.16 -0.25 -0.10
CA GLN A 67 -7.58 -0.39 -0.38
C GLN A 67 -7.90 -0.01 -1.84
N TRP A 68 -7.38 1.12 -2.32
CA TRP A 68 -7.57 1.53 -3.71
C TRP A 68 -7.00 0.52 -4.73
N LEU A 69 -5.83 -0.07 -4.46
CA LEU A 69 -5.26 -1.12 -5.32
C LEU A 69 -6.22 -2.31 -5.40
N GLN A 70 -6.71 -2.79 -4.25
CA GLN A 70 -7.58 -3.96 -4.17
C GLN A 70 -8.99 -3.70 -4.73
N GLU A 71 -9.53 -2.49 -4.59
CA GLU A 71 -10.85 -2.10 -5.14
C GLU A 71 -10.80 -1.88 -6.66
N ALA A 72 -9.66 -1.47 -7.22
CA ALA A 72 -9.52 -1.28 -8.66
C ALA A 72 -9.67 -2.59 -9.46
N GLU A 73 -9.42 -3.75 -8.84
CA GLU A 73 -9.72 -5.06 -9.44
C GLU A 73 -11.22 -5.42 -9.39
N GLU A 74 -12.00 -4.93 -8.41
CA GLU A 74 -13.43 -5.28 -8.26
C GLU A 74 -14.38 -4.49 -9.18
N GLU A 75 -14.02 -3.28 -9.66
CA GLU A 75 -14.87 -2.53 -10.62
C GLU A 75 -14.77 -3.03 -12.09
N SER A 76 -13.93 -4.02 -12.38
CA SER A 76 -13.78 -4.58 -13.74
C SER A 76 -14.68 -5.80 -14.03
N ASP A 77 -15.53 -6.22 -13.09
CA ASP A 77 -16.39 -7.42 -13.20
C ASP A 77 -17.91 -7.13 -13.09
N GLU A 78 -18.33 -5.85 -13.14
CA GLU A 78 -19.75 -5.43 -13.21
C GLU A 78 -20.12 -4.81 -14.57
N SER A 79 -19.84 -5.52 -15.66
CA SER A 79 -20.32 -5.15 -17.00
C SER A 79 -20.72 -6.37 -17.81
N GLU A 80 -21.70 -7.14 -17.34
CA GLU A 80 -22.53 -8.02 -18.17
C GLU A 80 -23.73 -8.50 -17.35
N GLU A 81 -24.87 -7.80 -17.43
CA GLU A 81 -26.21 -8.38 -17.62
C GLU A 81 -27.15 -7.27 -18.14
N GLU A 82 -27.15 -7.11 -19.47
CA GLU A 82 -28.12 -6.34 -20.24
C GLU A 82 -29.43 -7.15 -20.42
N SER A 83 -30.57 -6.48 -20.25
CA SER A 83 -31.77 -6.61 -21.09
C SER A 83 -32.56 -7.94 -21.12
N ASP A 84 -33.67 -8.02 -20.36
CA ASP A 84 -35.10 -8.11 -20.81
C ASP A 84 -36.03 -8.52 -19.64
#